data_AF-A0A7Y2H310-F1
#
_entry.id   AF-A0A7Y2H310-F1
#
_cell.length_a   1.000
_cell.length_b   1.000
_cell.length_c   1.000
_cell.angle_alpha   90.00
_cell.angle_beta   90.00
_cell.angle_gamma   90.00
#
_symmetry.space_group_name_H-M   'P 1'
#
loop_
_entity.id
_entity.type
_entity.pdbx_description
1 polymer ?
#
loop_
_entity_poly.entity_id
_entity_poly.type
_entity_poly.pdbx_seq_one_letter_code
_entity_poly.pdbx_strand_id
1 'polypeptide(L)'
;MNQPPNTSLAHLLCEESRFRLLDEGFRRIERCVNLLSEEQLWRRGHAQMASPGNLILHLAGNVRQWIVSGMGAEADERNRDSEFEAQGPIPAPELLDALRASLNDAEKVIANLSESD
;
A
#
# COMPACT_ATOMS: atom_id res chain seq x y z
N MET A 1 -8.77 35.28 19.56
CA MET A 1 -9.31 34.47 18.45
C MET A 1 -8.11 33.84 17.76
N ASN A 2 -7.83 32.57 18.05
CA ASN A 2 -6.80 31.85 17.32
C ASN A 2 -7.37 31.59 15.93
N GLN A 3 -6.82 32.24 14.90
CA GLN A 3 -7.12 31.82 13.54
C GLN A 3 -6.70 30.34 13.42
N PRO A 4 -7.51 29.49 12.73
CA PRO A 4 -7.03 28.18 12.37
C PRO A 4 -5.72 28.35 11.59
N PRO A 5 -4.74 27.44 11.76
CA PRO A 5 -3.52 27.49 10.95
C PRO A 5 -3.93 27.63 9.48
N ASN A 6 -3.24 28.50 8.76
CA ASN A 6 -3.48 28.74 7.34
C ASN A 6 -2.96 27.53 6.56
N THR A 7 -3.67 26.40 6.70
CA THR A 7 -3.28 25.12 6.13
C THR A 7 -3.69 25.11 4.67
N SER A 8 -2.72 24.98 3.77
CA SER A 8 -3.00 24.92 2.34
C SER A 8 -3.73 23.63 1.96
N LEU A 9 -4.44 23.65 0.82
CA LEU A 9 -5.12 22.47 0.31
C LEU A 9 -4.15 21.32 0.04
N ALA A 10 -2.93 21.63 -0.42
CA ALA A 10 -1.89 20.63 -0.64
C ALA A 10 -1.52 19.91 0.66
N HIS A 11 -1.35 20.66 1.76
CA HIS A 11 -1.09 20.06 3.07
C HIS A 11 -2.24 19.16 3.52
N LEU A 12 -3.49 19.63 3.43
CA LEU A 12 -4.68 18.83 3.80
C LEU A 12 -4.79 17.55 2.96
N LEU A 13 -4.51 17.64 1.66
CA LEU A 13 -4.53 16.48 0.76
C LEU A 13 -3.43 15.46 1.13
N CYS A 14 -2.24 15.93 1.49
CA CYS A 14 -1.14 15.07 1.92
C CYS A 14 -1.47 14.37 3.25
N GLU A 15 -2.01 15.10 4.23
CA GLU A 15 -2.45 14.53 5.51
C GLU A 15 -3.56 13.48 5.31
N GLU A 16 -4.57 13.82 4.52
CA GLU A 16 -5.69 12.92 4.24
C GLU A 16 -5.25 11.67 3.46
N SER A 17 -4.35 11.83 2.49
CA SER A 17 -3.76 10.70 1.75
C SER A 17 -3.02 9.75 2.67
N ARG A 18 -2.19 10.27 3.59
CA ARG A 18 -1.46 9.47 4.57
C ARG A 18 -2.42 8.72 5.50
N PHE A 19 -3.44 9.41 6.03
CA PHE A 19 -4.46 8.79 6.87
C PHE A 19 -5.18 7.66 6.14
N ARG A 20 -5.62 7.88 4.89
CA ARG A 20 -6.32 6.87 4.10
C ARG A 20 -5.45 5.65 3.80
N LEU A 21 -4.17 5.83 3.50
CA LEU A 21 -3.27 4.74 3.16
C LEU A 21 -2.87 3.91 4.40
N LEU A 22 -2.42 4.57 5.47
CA LEU A 22 -1.82 3.91 6.63
C LEU A 22 -2.82 3.66 7.76
N ASP A 23 -3.55 4.71 8.17
CA ASP A 23 -4.42 4.63 9.34
C ASP A 23 -5.73 3.92 9.04
N GLU A 24 -6.27 4.06 7.83
CA GLU A 24 -7.51 3.44 7.43
C GLU A 24 -7.28 2.16 6.60
N GLY A 25 -6.65 2.30 5.42
CA GLY A 25 -6.50 1.23 4.43
C GLY A 25 -5.71 0.05 4.97
N PHE A 26 -4.47 0.30 5.41
CA PHE A 26 -3.61 -0.76 5.93
C PHE A 26 -4.21 -1.45 7.16
N ARG A 27 -4.75 -0.70 8.14
CA ARG A 27 -5.38 -1.32 9.34
C ARG A 27 -6.55 -2.23 8.98
N ARG A 28 -7.35 -1.87 7.97
CA ARG A 28 -8.45 -2.73 7.48
C ARG A 28 -7.91 -3.99 6.84
N ILE A 29 -6.87 -3.89 6.00
CA ILE A 29 -6.21 -5.04 5.37
C ILE A 29 -5.62 -5.97 6.43
N GLU A 30 -4.85 -5.42 7.37
CA GLU A 30 -4.25 -6.17 8.49
C GLU A 30 -5.31 -6.93 9.30
N ARG A 31 -6.42 -6.27 9.63
CA ARG A 31 -7.55 -6.92 10.31
C ARG A 31 -8.14 -8.07 9.48
N CYS A 32 -8.38 -7.87 8.19
CA CYS A 32 -8.93 -8.90 7.32
C CYS A 32 -7.98 -10.09 7.18
N VAL A 33 -6.68 -9.85 6.98
CA VAL A 33 -5.67 -10.89 6.85
C VAL A 33 -5.59 -11.74 8.13
N ASN A 34 -5.65 -11.12 9.30
CA ASN A 34 -5.63 -11.83 10.58
C ASN A 34 -6.89 -12.68 10.87
N LEU A 35 -7.94 -12.57 10.05
CA LEU A 35 -9.12 -13.43 10.13
C LEU A 35 -9.04 -14.66 9.21
N LEU A 36 -8.03 -14.72 8.33
CA LEU A 36 -7.87 -15.80 7.36
C LEU A 36 -6.82 -16.80 7.84
N SER A 37 -7.05 -18.09 7.60
CA SER A 37 -5.97 -19.08 7.65
C SER A 37 -5.00 -18.87 6.48
N GLU A 38 -3.78 -19.42 6.56
CA GLU A 38 -2.84 -19.40 5.43
C GLU A 38 -3.43 -20.04 4.17
N GLU A 39 -4.20 -21.12 4.33
CA GLU A 39 -4.91 -21.74 3.21
C GLU A 39 -5.92 -20.77 2.58
N GLN A 40 -6.74 -20.10 3.39
CA GLN A 40 -7.74 -19.14 2.89
C GLN A 40 -7.09 -17.92 2.24
N LEU A 41 -5.94 -17.48 2.75
CA LEU A 41 -5.18 -16.35 2.21
C LEU A 41 -4.65 -16.64 0.81
N TRP A 42 -4.31 -17.89 0.51
CA TRP A 42 -3.76 -18.32 -0.77
C TRP A 42 -4.76 -19.03 -1.69
N ARG A 43 -5.97 -19.31 -1.18
CA ARG A 43 -7.04 -19.92 -1.97
C ARG A 43 -7.53 -18.98 -3.07
N ARG A 44 -7.58 -19.50 -4.29
CA ARG A 44 -8.23 -18.85 -5.44
C ARG A 44 -9.66 -19.39 -5.58
N GLY A 45 -10.62 -18.49 -5.78
CA GLY A 45 -12.02 -18.89 -6.03
C GLY A 45 -12.19 -19.61 -7.37
N HIS A 46 -11.41 -19.18 -8.37
CA HIS A 46 -11.31 -19.78 -9.71
C HIS A 46 -9.89 -19.59 -10.25
N ALA A 47 -9.51 -20.37 -11.27
CA ALA A 47 -8.16 -20.34 -11.86
C ALA A 47 -7.71 -18.96 -12.38
N GLN A 48 -8.66 -18.11 -12.79
CA GLN A 48 -8.40 -16.77 -13.33
C GLN A 48 -8.37 -15.68 -12.25
N MET A 49 -8.70 -16.02 -10.99
CA MET A 49 -8.73 -15.06 -9.88
C MET A 49 -7.39 -15.03 -9.14
N ALA A 50 -7.00 -13.83 -8.71
CA ALA A 50 -5.94 -13.65 -7.73
C ALA A 50 -6.41 -14.10 -6.34
N SER A 51 -5.51 -14.71 -5.55
CA SER A 51 -5.77 -14.93 -4.12
C SER A 51 -5.67 -13.60 -3.35
N PRO A 52 -6.20 -13.51 -2.12
CA PRO A 52 -5.92 -12.39 -1.23
C PRO A 52 -4.41 -12.11 -1.06
N GLY A 53 -3.57 -13.15 -0.95
CA GLY A 53 -2.12 -13.02 -0.90
C GLY A 53 -1.53 -12.34 -2.15
N ASN A 54 -1.98 -12.73 -3.35
CA ASN A 54 -1.57 -12.07 -4.59
C ASN A 54 -2.00 -10.60 -4.65
N LEU A 55 -3.20 -10.27 -4.15
CA LEU A 55 -3.68 -8.89 -4.13
C LEU A 55 -2.85 -8.01 -3.18
N ILE A 56 -2.35 -8.56 -2.08
CA ILE A 56 -1.47 -7.82 -1.16
C ILE A 56 -0.10 -7.57 -1.80
N LEU A 57 0.50 -8.59 -2.42
CA LEU A 57 1.74 -8.43 -3.21
C LEU A 57 1.57 -7.38 -4.30
N HIS A 58 0.45 -7.46 -5.02
CA HIS A 58 0.10 -6.52 -6.07
C HIS A 58 -0.02 -5.09 -5.55
N LEU A 59 -0.69 -4.91 -4.42
CA LEU A 59 -0.87 -3.60 -3.81
C LEU A 59 0.47 -3.00 -3.37
N ALA A 60 1.37 -3.80 -2.78
CA ALA A 60 2.70 -3.36 -2.41
C ALA A 60 3.48 -2.84 -3.63
N GLY A 61 3.52 -3.61 -4.72
CA GLY A 61 4.15 -3.18 -5.98
C GLY A 61 3.47 -1.98 -6.63
N ASN A 62 2.14 -1.90 -6.58
CA ASN A 62 1.35 -0.77 -7.10
C ASN A 62 1.68 0.54 -6.37
N VAL A 63 1.70 0.51 -5.03
CA VAL A 63 2.05 1.67 -4.19
C VAL A 63 3.46 2.15 -4.50
N ARG A 64 4.44 1.24 -4.58
CA ARG A 64 5.82 1.60 -4.94
C ARG A 64 5.89 2.25 -6.32
N GLN A 65 5.31 1.64 -7.34
CA GLN A 65 5.36 2.17 -8.70
C GLN A 65 4.75 3.58 -8.80
N TRP A 66 3.54 3.78 -8.29
CA TRP A 66 2.84 5.05 -8.51
C TRP A 66 3.30 6.18 -7.59
N ILE A 67 3.55 5.87 -6.32
CA ILE A 67 3.89 6.89 -5.34
C ILE A 67 5.40 7.04 -5.24
N VAL A 68 6.11 5.94 -4.96
CA VAL A 68 7.55 6.00 -4.68
C VAL A 68 8.35 6.31 -5.94
N SER A 69 8.10 5.60 -7.03
CA SER A 69 8.77 5.88 -8.30
C SER A 69 8.13 7.05 -9.05
N GLY A 70 6.80 7.07 -9.15
CA GLY A 70 6.07 8.06 -9.94
C GLY A 70 6.13 9.48 -9.40
N MET A 71 6.02 9.67 -8.08
CA MET A 71 6.08 10.99 -7.43
C MET A 71 7.40 11.23 -6.70
N GLY A 72 8.02 10.19 -6.13
CA GLY A 72 9.29 10.29 -5.41
C GLY A 72 10.54 10.20 -6.29
N ALA A 73 10.39 9.94 -7.59
CA ALA A 73 11.48 9.79 -8.56
C ALA A 73 12.51 8.68 -8.22
N GLU A 74 12.13 7.70 -7.40
CA GLU A 74 12.92 6.47 -7.22
C GLU A 74 12.80 5.55 -8.44
N ALA A 75 13.77 4.64 -8.61
CA ALA A 75 13.72 3.64 -9.68
C ALA A 75 12.49 2.72 -9.55
N ASP A 76 11.81 2.46 -10.66
CA ASP A 76 10.74 1.47 -10.73
C ASP A 76 11.33 0.08 -11.00
N GLU A 77 11.41 -0.73 -9.95
CA GLU A 77 11.93 -2.10 -9.99
C GLU A 77 10.80 -3.15 -9.97
N ARG A 78 9.56 -2.73 -10.28
CA ARG A 78 8.38 -3.59 -10.16
C ARG A 78 8.42 -4.78 -11.12
N ASN A 79 8.27 -5.99 -10.57
CA ASN A 79 7.98 -7.20 -11.34
C ASN A 79 6.50 -7.59 -11.18
N ARG A 80 5.65 -7.02 -12.04
CA ARG A 80 4.20 -7.19 -11.96
C ARG A 80 3.76 -8.65 -12.12
N ASP A 81 4.37 -9.40 -13.02
CA ASP A 81 3.94 -10.78 -13.30
C ASP A 81 4.16 -11.67 -12.07
N SER A 82 5.29 -11.48 -11.37
CA SER A 82 5.60 -12.23 -10.15
C SER A 82 4.57 -12.04 -9.02
N GLU A 83 3.91 -10.87 -8.94
CA GLU A 83 2.87 -10.56 -7.94
C GLU A 83 1.66 -11.50 -8.09
N PHE A 84 1.32 -11.86 -9.33
CA PHE A 84 0.16 -12.70 -9.67
C PHE A 84 0.51 -14.18 -9.83
N GLU A 85 1.75 -14.48 -10.22
CA GLU A 85 2.26 -15.84 -10.39
C GLU A 85 2.59 -16.53 -9.07
N ALA A 86 2.85 -15.76 -8.00
CA ALA A 86 3.10 -16.31 -6.67
C ALA A 86 2.00 -17.29 -6.24
N GLN A 87 2.40 -18.51 -5.85
CA GLN A 87 1.49 -19.57 -5.40
C GLN A 87 1.42 -19.68 -3.87
N GLY A 88 2.40 -19.10 -3.15
CA GLY A 88 2.47 -19.15 -1.70
C GLY A 88 2.75 -20.56 -1.11
N PRO A 89 2.55 -20.74 0.20
CA PRO A 89 2.18 -19.68 1.13
C PRO A 89 3.38 -18.83 1.53
N ILE A 90 3.28 -17.51 1.31
CA ILE A 90 4.05 -16.55 2.10
C ILE A 90 3.25 -16.30 3.37
N PRO A 91 3.88 -16.35 4.57
CA PRO A 91 3.20 -16.09 5.83
C PRO A 91 2.53 -14.72 5.86
N ALA A 92 1.38 -14.63 6.53
CA ALA A 92 0.64 -13.38 6.70
C ALA A 92 1.48 -12.21 7.24
N PRO A 93 2.35 -12.39 8.26
CA PRO A 93 3.22 -11.32 8.75
C PRO A 93 4.15 -10.78 7.66
N GLU A 94 4.75 -11.67 6.86
CA GLU A 94 5.68 -11.26 5.79
C GLU A 94 4.97 -10.48 4.68
N LEU A 95 3.74 -10.86 4.32
CA LEU A 95 2.91 -10.11 3.36
C LEU A 95 2.55 -8.71 3.89
N LEU A 96 2.16 -8.63 5.17
CA LEU A 96 1.81 -7.37 5.81
C LEU A 96 3.02 -6.46 5.96
N ASP A 97 4.20 -7.01 6.28
CA ASP A 97 5.45 -6.27 6.39
C ASP A 97 5.88 -5.71 5.02
N ALA A 98 5.76 -6.50 3.95
CA ALA A 98 6.07 -6.03 2.59
C ALA A 98 5.15 -4.87 2.15
N LEU A 99 3.85 -4.97 2.43
CA LEU A 99 2.91 -3.89 2.15
C LEU A 99 3.21 -2.66 3.03
N ARG A 100 3.45 -2.85 4.33
CA ARG A 100 3.76 -1.77 5.27
C ARG A 100 5.04 -1.04 4.87
N ALA A 101 6.07 -1.73 4.43
CA ALA A 101 7.30 -1.12 3.92
C ALA A 101 7.01 -0.20 2.74
N SER A 102 6.25 -0.68 1.75
CA SER A 102 5.87 0.11 0.57
C SER A 102 5.05 1.35 0.95
N LEU A 103 4.14 1.23 1.92
CA LEU A 103 3.32 2.34 2.42
C LEU A 103 4.15 3.35 3.23
N ASN A 104 5.13 2.90 4.01
CA ASN A 104 6.03 3.81 4.74
C ASN A 104 6.91 4.60 3.79
N ASP A 105 7.37 4.01 2.68
CA ASP A 105 8.11 4.73 1.65
C ASP A 105 7.21 5.74 0.92
N ALA A 106 5.98 5.32 0.59
CA ALA A 106 4.97 6.23 0.04
C ALA A 106 4.65 7.40 0.99
N GLU A 107 4.60 7.15 2.30
CA GLU A 107 4.39 8.19 3.32
C GLU A 107 5.48 9.27 3.28
N LYS A 108 6.74 8.85 3.18
CA LYS A 108 7.89 9.77 3.09
C LYS A 108 7.80 10.64 1.84
N VAL A 109 7.38 10.06 0.71
CA VAL A 109 7.18 10.83 -0.53
C VAL A 109 6.06 11.85 -0.34
N ILE A 110 4.88 11.41 0.12
CA ILE A 110 3.72 12.29 0.32
C ILE A 110 4.04 13.42 1.31
N ALA A 111 4.79 13.13 2.38
CA ALA A 111 5.17 14.13 3.38
C ALA A 111 6.12 15.23 2.83
N ASN A 112 6.79 14.98 1.70
CA ASN A 112 7.71 15.92 1.07
C ASN A 112 7.10 16.63 -0.16
N LEU A 113 5.84 16.34 -0.52
CA LEU A 113 5.16 17.03 -1.60
C LEU A 113 4.86 18.49 -1.25
N SER A 114 4.87 19.32 -2.27
CA SER A 114 4.67 20.77 -2.23
C SER A 114 3.44 21.18 -3.05
N GLU A 115 3.10 22.47 -3.03
CA GLU A 115 1.99 22.99 -3.84
C GLU A 115 2.25 22.95 -5.36
N SER A 116 3.50 22.77 -5.78
CA SER A 116 3.88 22.74 -7.20
C SER A 116 3.94 21.35 -7.82
N ASP A 117 3.76 20.30 -7.01
CA ASP A 117 3.69 18.91 -7.46
C ASP A 117 2.27 18.54 -7.92
#